data_AF-A0A7K9URP0-F1
#
_entry.id   AF-A0A7K9URP0-F1
#
_cell.length_a   1.000
_cell.length_b   1.000
_cell.length_c   1.000
_cell.angle_alpha   90.00
_cell.angle_beta   90.00
_cell.angle_gamma   90.00
#
_symmetry.space_group_name_H-M   'P 1'
#
loop_
_entity.id
_entity.type
_entity.pdbx_description
1 polymer ?
#
loop_
_entity_poly.entity_id
_entity_poly.type
_entity_poly.pdbx_seq_one_letter_code
_entity_poly.pdbx_strand_id
1 'polypeptide(L)'
;LAVPVRLSGGRSRCQGRVELLQASGWGSVCASGWDLAAARVLCRQLGCGRPRLVPVPCSPKAADGAPVALQWVQCVGQEPALAHCVLQPQDAPSCP
;
A
#
# COMPACT_ATOMS: atom_id res chain seq x y z
N LEU A 1 -7.84 5.32 -14.60
CA LEU A 1 -8.64 5.24 -13.36
C LEU A 1 -7.67 5.18 -12.19
N ALA A 2 -7.82 6.05 -11.19
CA ALA A 2 -6.97 6.02 -9.99
C ALA A 2 -7.70 5.24 -8.90
N VAL A 3 -7.04 4.24 -8.31
CA VAL A 3 -7.57 3.58 -7.12
C VAL A 3 -7.29 4.48 -5.91
N PRO A 4 -8.28 4.79 -5.05
CA PRO A 4 -8.04 5.55 -3.83
C PRO A 4 -7.10 4.81 -2.89
N VAL A 5 -6.14 5.55 -2.32
CA VAL A 5 -5.12 5.03 -1.40
C VAL A 5 -5.00 5.96 -0.21
N ARG A 6 -4.76 5.43 0.99
CA ARG A 6 -4.50 6.22 2.20
C ARG A 6 -3.39 5.63 3.07
N LEU A 7 -2.86 6.47 3.97
CA LEU A 7 -1.99 6.06 5.06
C LEU A 7 -2.77 6.12 6.37
N SER A 8 -2.84 5.01 7.09
CA SER A 8 -3.59 4.88 8.36
C SER A 8 -2.66 4.62 9.56
N GLY A 9 -3.09 5.02 10.76
CA GLY A 9 -2.40 4.68 12.01
C GLY A 9 -1.02 5.33 12.23
N GLY A 10 -0.60 6.30 11.41
CA GLY A 10 0.63 7.05 11.61
C GLY A 10 0.42 8.41 12.29
N ARG A 11 1.54 9.09 12.60
CA ARG A 11 1.52 10.39 13.31
C ARG A 11 1.24 11.59 12.40
N SER A 12 1.14 11.38 11.10
CA SER A 12 0.85 12.42 10.11
C SER A 12 0.18 11.83 8.88
N ARG A 13 -0.38 12.69 8.01
CA ARG A 13 -0.97 12.27 6.73
C ARG A 13 0.00 11.54 5.78
N CYS A 14 1.32 11.66 6.02
CA CYS A 14 2.38 11.07 5.20
C CYS A 14 3.10 9.92 5.90
N GLN A 15 2.51 9.38 6.98
CA GLN A 15 3.03 8.25 7.72
C GLN A 15 1.89 7.30 8.02
N GLY A 16 2.13 6.00 7.89
CA GLY A 16 1.16 4.99 8.28
C GLY A 16 1.29 3.70 7.49
N ARG A 17 0.34 2.80 7.75
CA ARG A 17 0.09 1.61 6.95
C ARG A 17 -0.61 1.99 5.65
N VAL A 18 -0.21 1.36 4.56
CA VAL A 18 -0.80 1.57 3.24
C VAL A 18 -2.11 0.80 3.15
N GLU A 19 -3.17 1.51 2.80
CA GLU A 19 -4.49 0.92 2.57
C GLU A 19 -5.02 1.33 1.20
N LEU A 20 -5.60 0.36 0.49
CA LEU A 20 -6.18 0.51 -0.83
C LEU A 20 -7.70 0.34 -0.72
N LEU A 21 -8.49 1.16 -1.43
CA LEU A 21 -9.93 1.00 -1.46
C LEU A 21 -10.34 -0.08 -2.47
N GLN A 22 -11.07 -1.08 -1.99
CA GLN A 22 -11.71 -2.13 -2.77
C GLN A 22 -13.24 -2.05 -2.62
N ALA A 23 -13.97 -2.91 -3.35
CA ALA A 23 -15.43 -2.96 -3.29
C ALA A 23 -15.98 -3.25 -1.87
N SER A 24 -15.24 -4.02 -1.07
CA SER A 24 -15.58 -4.36 0.32
C SER A 24 -15.09 -3.33 1.35
N GLY A 25 -14.45 -2.25 0.92
CA GLY A 25 -13.89 -1.22 1.79
C GLY A 25 -12.37 -1.14 1.73
N TRP A 26 -11.76 -0.59 2.79
CA TRP A 26 -10.31 -0.41 2.84
C TRP A 26 -9.62 -1.71 3.22
N GLY A 27 -8.65 -2.12 2.38
CA GLY A 27 -7.80 -3.28 2.64
C GLY A 27 -6.32 -2.92 2.74
N SER A 28 -5.57 -3.72 3.48
CA SER A 28 -4.13 -3.55 3.67
C SER A 28 -3.32 -4.09 2.47
N VAL A 29 -2.06 -3.69 2.34
CA VAL A 29 -1.14 -4.20 1.31
C VAL A 29 -0.09 -5.07 1.98
N CYS A 30 0.14 -6.30 1.50
CA CYS A 30 1.21 -7.16 2.00
C CYS A 30 2.59 -6.53 1.79
N ALA A 31 3.54 -6.91 2.64
CA ALA A 31 4.94 -6.50 2.52
C ALA A 31 5.65 -7.09 1.28
N SER A 32 5.12 -8.15 0.69
CA SER A 32 5.73 -8.85 -0.43
C SER A 32 5.79 -7.93 -1.67
N GLY A 33 7.00 -7.71 -2.18
CA GLY A 33 7.26 -6.77 -3.28
C GLY A 33 7.24 -5.29 -2.87
N TRP A 34 6.80 -4.95 -1.66
CA TRP A 34 6.77 -3.57 -1.18
C TRP A 34 8.19 -3.03 -0.95
N ASP A 35 8.62 -2.11 -1.80
CA ASP A 35 9.97 -1.55 -1.78
C ASP A 35 9.98 -0.01 -1.87
N LEU A 36 11.19 0.55 -2.01
CA LEU A 36 11.38 2.00 -2.14
C LEU A 36 10.75 2.56 -3.43
N ALA A 37 10.69 1.77 -4.51
CA ALA A 37 10.08 2.18 -5.76
C ALA A 37 8.55 2.32 -5.59
N ALA A 38 7.90 1.34 -4.97
CA ALA A 38 6.49 1.41 -4.61
C ALA A 38 6.19 2.57 -3.65
N ALA A 39 7.03 2.76 -2.62
CA ALA A 39 6.90 3.88 -1.69
C ALA A 39 7.03 5.24 -2.39
N ARG A 40 7.91 5.36 -3.40
CA ARG A 40 8.06 6.60 -4.18
C ARG A 40 6.80 6.91 -4.99
N VAL A 41 6.22 5.91 -5.64
CA VAL A 41 4.95 6.05 -6.38
C VAL A 41 3.85 6.51 -5.43
N LEU A 42 3.70 5.83 -4.29
CA LEU A 42 2.69 6.16 -3.28
C LEU A 42 2.85 7.58 -2.74
N CYS A 43 4.05 7.95 -2.27
CA CYS A 43 4.29 9.27 -1.69
C CYS A 43 4.05 10.38 -2.71
N ARG A 44 4.37 10.15 -4.00
CA ARG A 44 4.04 11.11 -5.06
C ARG A 44 2.53 11.21 -5.28
N GLN A 45 1.84 10.07 -5.36
CA GLN A 45 0.38 10.03 -5.52
C GLN A 45 -0.35 10.77 -4.40
N LEU A 46 0.15 10.69 -3.16
CA LEU A 46 -0.43 11.36 -1.98
C LEU A 46 0.10 12.79 -1.74
N GLY A 47 0.99 13.30 -2.60
CA GLY A 47 1.61 14.62 -2.41
C GLY A 47 2.48 14.73 -1.14
N CYS A 48 3.08 13.61 -0.72
CA CYS A 48 3.96 13.48 0.45
C CYS A 48 5.45 13.63 0.12
N GLY A 49 5.79 13.86 -1.14
CA GLY A 49 7.18 14.06 -1.58
C GLY A 49 7.98 12.77 -1.64
N ARG A 50 9.22 12.78 -1.14
CA ARG A 50 10.12 11.61 -1.15
C ARG A 50 9.91 10.77 0.12
N PRO A 51 9.81 9.43 0.01
CA PRO A 51 9.73 8.56 1.18
C PRO A 51 11.02 8.66 2.01
N ARG A 52 10.90 8.78 3.34
CA ARG A 52 12.04 8.86 4.29
C ARG A 52 12.34 7.53 5.00
N LEU A 53 11.32 6.68 5.14
CA LEU A 53 11.37 5.42 5.88
C LEU A 53 10.44 4.44 5.17
N VAL A 54 10.90 3.21 4.95
CA VAL A 54 10.09 2.11 4.39
C VAL A 54 10.10 0.92 5.35
N PRO A 55 9.64 1.05 6.61
CA PRO A 55 9.36 -0.13 7.40
C PRO A 55 8.21 -0.87 6.71
N VAL A 56 8.45 -2.12 6.31
CA VAL A 56 7.40 -3.03 5.82
C VAL A 56 6.47 -3.34 6.99
N PRO A 57 5.21 -2.89 7.00
CA PRO A 57 4.30 -3.21 8.08
C PRO A 57 3.73 -4.61 7.80
N CYS A 58 4.57 -5.64 7.90
CA CYS A 58 4.05 -7.00 7.95
C CYS A 58 3.50 -7.21 9.36
N SER A 59 2.24 -6.86 9.56
CA SER A 59 1.45 -7.42 10.63
C SER A 59 0.57 -8.48 9.95
N PRO A 60 0.76 -9.79 10.21
CA PRO A 60 0.04 -10.87 9.54
C PRO A 60 -1.48 -10.79 9.72
N LYS A 61 -1.93 -9.97 10.67
CA LYS A 61 -3.25 -9.34 10.71
C LYS A 61 -3.02 -7.84 10.53
N ALA A 62 -3.75 -7.20 9.60
CA ALA A 62 -3.99 -5.77 9.74
C ALA A 62 -4.40 -5.55 11.20
N ALA A 63 -3.80 -4.58 11.89
CA ALA A 63 -3.95 -4.42 13.35
C ALA A 63 -5.42 -4.35 13.81
N ASP A 64 -6.34 -4.18 12.86
CA ASP A 64 -7.75 -3.90 13.02
C ASP A 64 -8.66 -4.94 12.32
N GLY A 65 -8.11 -6.07 11.81
CA GLY A 65 -8.90 -7.11 11.10
C GLY A 65 -9.34 -6.73 9.67
N ALA A 66 -8.81 -5.65 9.11
CA ALA A 66 -9.08 -5.22 7.73
C ALA A 66 -8.62 -6.30 6.72
N PRO A 67 -9.39 -6.54 5.64
CA PRO A 67 -9.02 -7.49 4.60
C PRO A 67 -7.70 -7.06 3.94
N VAL A 68 -7.00 -8.01 3.31
CA VAL A 68 -5.81 -7.67 2.53
C VAL A 68 -6.21 -7.45 1.08
N ALA A 69 -5.86 -6.29 0.55
CA ALA A 69 -6.22 -5.86 -0.79
C ALA A 69 -5.25 -6.39 -1.86
N LEU A 70 -3.96 -6.44 -1.54
CA LEU A 70 -2.90 -6.77 -2.48
C LEU A 70 -1.88 -7.71 -1.83
N GLN A 71 -1.61 -8.84 -2.49
CA GLN A 71 -0.61 -9.80 -2.05
C GLN A 71 0.81 -9.38 -2.49
N TRP A 72 0.92 -8.71 -3.63
CA TRP A 72 2.20 -8.30 -4.21
C TRP A 72 2.05 -6.98 -4.95
N VAL A 73 3.05 -6.11 -4.79
CA VAL A 73 3.17 -4.84 -5.50
C VAL A 73 4.57 -4.76 -6.09
N GLN A 74 4.69 -4.45 -7.37
CA GLN A 74 5.98 -4.21 -7.99
C GLN A 74 5.92 -2.98 -8.88
N CYS A 75 6.66 -1.95 -8.49
CA CYS A 75 6.79 -0.69 -9.21
C CYS A 75 8.23 -0.49 -9.69
N VAL A 76 8.39 0.21 -10.81
CA VAL A 76 9.65 0.77 -11.29
C VAL A 76 10.00 2.06 -10.54
N GLY A 77 9.00 2.75 -9.99
CA GLY A 77 9.16 3.97 -9.18
C GLY A 77 8.82 5.26 -9.94
N GLN A 78 8.35 5.14 -11.18
CA GLN A 78 8.02 6.26 -12.07
C GLN A 78 6.54 6.27 -12.47
N GLU A 79 5.78 5.28 -12.05
CA GLU A 79 4.34 5.14 -12.27
C GLU A 79 3.56 6.29 -11.66
N PRO A 80 2.58 6.88 -12.37
CA PRO A 80 1.84 8.04 -11.85
C PRO A 80 1.01 7.72 -10.60
N ALA A 81 0.63 6.45 -10.41
CA ALA A 81 -0.10 5.95 -9.25
C ALA A 81 0.14 4.44 -9.08
N LEU A 82 -0.13 3.90 -7.88
CA LEU A 82 0.02 2.45 -7.60
C LEU A 82 -0.76 1.57 -8.58
N ALA A 83 -1.91 2.05 -9.07
CA ALA A 83 -2.73 1.36 -10.07
C ALA A 83 -2.03 1.09 -11.42
N HIS A 84 -0.86 1.70 -11.66
CA HIS A 84 -0.05 1.49 -12.87
C HIS A 84 1.18 0.61 -12.62
N CYS A 85 1.38 0.14 -11.39
CA CYS A 85 2.38 -0.87 -11.07
C CYS A 85 1.84 -2.27 -11.40
N VAL A 86 2.72 -3.27 -11.34
CA VAL A 86 2.27 -4.67 -11.38
C VAL A 86 1.68 -5.00 -10.00
N LEU A 87 0.37 -5.27 -9.98
CA LEU A 87 -0.38 -5.58 -8.77
C LEU A 87 -0.89 -7.02 -8.84
N GLN A 88 -0.72 -7.78 -7.76
CA GLN A 88 -1.43 -9.04 -7.60
C GLN A 88 -2.54 -8.87 -6.56
N PRO A 89 -3.81 -9.03 -6.96
CA PRO A 89 -4.94 -9.11 -6.03
C PRO A 89 -4.78 -10.30 -5.09
N GLN A 90 -5.41 -10.24 -3.92
CA GLN A 90 -5.34 -11.33 -2.94
C GLN A 90 -6.67 -12.06 -2.82
N ASP A 91 -6.62 -13.40 -2.88
CA ASP A 91 -7.77 -14.29 -2.72
C ASP A 91 -7.88 -14.89 -1.30
N ALA A 92 -7.07 -14.40 -0.35
CA ALA A 92 -6.95 -14.91 1.02
C ALA A 92 -7.01 -13.80 2.09
N PRO A 93 -7.51 -14.08 3.31
CA PRO A 93 -7.71 -13.07 4.34
C PRO A 93 -6.42 -12.58 5.04
N SER A 94 -5.27 -13.19 4.80
CA SER A 94 -3.98 -12.82 5.40
C SER A 94 -2.81 -13.05 4.45
N CYS A 95 -1.74 -12.26 4.60
CA CYS A 95 -0.47 -12.50 3.93
C CYS A 95 0.14 -13.86 4.36
N PRO A 96 0.85 -14.58 3.47
CA PRO A 96 1.62 -15.76 3.84
C PRO A 96 2.78 -15.40 4.79
#